data_AF-L0JAL2-F1
#
_entry.id   AF-L0JAL2-F1
#
_cell.length_a   1.000
_cell.length_b   1.000
_cell.length_c   1.000
_cell.angle_alpha   90.00
_cell.angle_beta   90.00
_cell.angle_gamma   90.00
#
_symmetry.space_group_name_H-M   'P 1'
#
loop_
_entity.id
_entity.type
_entity.pdbx_description
1 polymer ?
#
loop_
_entity_poly.entity_id
_entity_poly.type
_entity_poly.pdbx_seq_one_letter_code
_entity_poly.pdbx_strand_id
1 'polypeptide(L)'
;MTSGDPTVALIQAAAQRDADTFAAKMADSSLEAAVDIWLRRIARRKVTAAGRARLVRAVERGHAAETKAVQLTRAALLRKAGLDERPAAAAAIAAGATYTEVGAVLGMTQQGASARVRPYLAALSAEGEVT
;
A
#
# COMPACT_ATOMS: atom_id res chain seq x y z
N MET A 1 -26.53 22.41 -26.04
CA MET A 1 -26.31 21.17 -25.27
C MET A 1 -25.36 20.30 -26.07
N THR A 2 -24.08 20.28 -25.75
CA THR A 2 -23.13 19.34 -26.36
C THR A 2 -23.36 17.97 -25.74
N SER A 3 -23.96 17.05 -26.50
CA SER A 3 -23.89 15.61 -26.18
C SER A 3 -22.42 15.27 -26.00
N GLY A 4 -22.03 14.84 -24.80
CA GLY A 4 -20.68 14.38 -24.54
C GLY A 4 -20.34 13.22 -25.48
N ASP A 5 -19.08 13.17 -25.92
CA ASP A 5 -18.56 12.11 -26.78
C ASP A 5 -18.91 10.73 -26.20
N PRO A 6 -19.68 9.88 -26.91
CA PRO A 6 -20.09 8.57 -26.41
C PRO A 6 -18.89 7.68 -26.05
N THR A 7 -17.73 7.91 -26.67
CA THR A 7 -16.47 7.21 -26.36
C THR A 7 -16.00 7.52 -24.94
N VAL A 8 -16.12 8.77 -24.48
CA VAL A 8 -15.73 9.18 -23.12
C VAL A 8 -16.60 8.47 -22.07
N ALA A 9 -17.90 8.35 -22.33
CA ALA A 9 -18.80 7.62 -21.44
C ALA A 9 -18.45 6.12 -21.36
N LEU A 10 -18.09 5.50 -22.49
CA LEU A 10 -17.62 4.11 -22.52
C LEU A 10 -16.31 3.92 -21.76
N ILE A 11 -15.36 4.85 -21.90
CA ILE A 11 -14.08 4.82 -21.16
C ILE A 11 -14.33 4.92 -19.65
N GLN A 12 -15.19 5.84 -19.20
CA GLN A 12 -15.52 5.99 -17.78
C GLN A 12 -16.21 4.73 -17.23
N ALA A 13 -17.13 4.14 -17.97
CA ALA A 13 -17.79 2.90 -17.57
C ALA A 13 -16.81 1.72 -17.46
N ALA A 14 -15.84 1.61 -18.38
CA ALA A 14 -14.80 0.60 -18.31
C ALA A 14 -13.87 0.84 -17.10
N ALA A 15 -13.43 2.09 -16.88
CA ALA A 15 -12.60 2.44 -15.74
C ALA A 15 -13.28 2.12 -14.39
N GLN A 16 -14.59 2.40 -14.28
CA GLN A 16 -15.35 2.09 -13.08
C GLN A 16 -15.48 0.58 -12.85
N ARG A 17 -15.65 -0.20 -13.92
CA ARG A 17 -15.78 -1.66 -13.83
C ARG A 17 -14.47 -2.33 -13.43
N ASP A 18 -13.35 -1.84 -13.94
CA ASP A 18 -12.05 -2.51 -13.79
C ASP A 18 -11.18 -1.88 -12.67
N ALA A 19 -11.70 -0.86 -11.97
CA ALA A 19 -10.98 -0.12 -10.92
C ALA A 19 -10.37 -1.02 -9.84
N ASP A 20 -11.14 -1.97 -9.33
CA ASP A 20 -10.69 -2.86 -8.24
C ASP A 20 -9.57 -3.81 -8.71
N THR A 21 -9.71 -4.35 -9.93
CA THR A 21 -8.68 -5.19 -10.54
C THR A 21 -7.38 -4.41 -10.77
N PHE A 22 -7.51 -3.17 -11.24
CA PHE A 22 -6.37 -2.27 -11.42
C PHE A 22 -5.70 -1.96 -10.08
N ALA A 23 -6.49 -1.62 -9.05
CA ALA A 23 -6.00 -1.33 -7.71
C ALA A 23 -5.27 -2.53 -7.10
N ALA A 24 -5.79 -3.75 -7.24
CA ALA A 24 -5.14 -4.98 -6.77
C ALA A 24 -3.77 -5.19 -7.45
N LYS A 25 -3.70 -5.06 -8.78
CA LYS A 25 -2.42 -5.19 -9.52
C LYS A 25 -1.39 -4.13 -9.10
N MET A 26 -1.83 -2.90 -8.86
CA MET A 26 -0.98 -1.84 -8.34
C MET A 26 -0.51 -2.14 -6.91
N ALA A 27 -1.37 -2.74 -6.09
CA ALA A 27 -1.01 -3.16 -4.75
C ALA A 27 0.09 -4.23 -4.76
N ASP A 28 -0.07 -5.27 -5.58
CA ASP A 28 0.92 -6.34 -5.75
C ASP A 28 2.27 -5.80 -6.26
N SER A 29 2.23 -5.03 -7.35
CA SER A 29 3.44 -4.48 -7.98
C SER A 29 4.21 -3.56 -7.04
N SER A 30 3.51 -2.71 -6.27
CA SER A 30 4.13 -1.82 -5.30
C SER A 30 4.71 -2.57 -4.10
N LEU A 31 4.08 -3.65 -3.63
CA LEU A 31 4.62 -4.49 -2.56
C LEU A 31 5.90 -5.21 -3.02
N GLU A 32 5.88 -5.80 -4.21
CA GLU A 32 7.04 -6.44 -4.81
C GLU A 32 8.23 -5.49 -4.92
N ALA A 33 8.01 -4.28 -5.44
CA ALA A 33 9.04 -3.25 -5.54
C ALA A 33 9.58 -2.84 -4.16
N ALA A 34 8.71 -2.71 -3.15
CA ALA A 34 9.11 -2.39 -1.80
C ALA A 34 9.97 -3.49 -1.16
N VAL A 35 9.61 -4.77 -1.36
CA VAL A 35 10.42 -5.91 -0.91
C VAL A 35 11.81 -5.86 -1.55
N ASP A 36 11.90 -5.62 -2.85
CA ASP A 36 13.17 -5.56 -3.56
C ASP A 36 14.07 -4.42 -3.07
N ILE A 37 13.50 -3.23 -2.89
CA ILE A 37 14.23 -2.07 -2.39
C ILE A 37 14.67 -2.31 -0.95
N TRP A 38 13.79 -2.83 -0.09
CA TRP A 38 14.10 -3.13 1.29
C TRP A 38 15.23 -4.16 1.40
N LEU A 39 15.14 -5.28 0.68
CA LEU A 39 16.19 -6.31 0.64
C LEU A 39 17.53 -5.74 0.18
N ARG A 40 17.53 -4.95 -0.89
CA ARG A 40 18.76 -4.46 -1.55
C ARG A 40 19.41 -3.30 -0.82
N ARG A 41 18.62 -2.35 -0.32
CA ARG A 41 19.13 -1.05 0.19
C ARG A 41 19.10 -0.94 1.70
N ILE A 42 18.13 -1.57 2.36
CA ILE A 42 17.90 -1.42 3.80
C ILE A 42 18.47 -2.63 4.55
N ALA A 43 17.93 -3.83 4.28
CA ALA A 43 18.39 -5.07 4.91
C ALA A 43 19.72 -5.57 4.35
N ARG A 44 20.10 -5.14 3.14
CA ARG A 44 21.32 -5.55 2.42
C ARG A 44 21.50 -7.08 2.35
N ARG A 45 20.40 -7.80 2.14
CA ARG A 45 20.35 -9.27 2.07
C ARG A 45 20.26 -9.73 0.62
N LYS A 46 21.09 -10.70 0.25
CA LYS A 46 20.91 -11.47 -0.99
C LYS A 46 19.93 -12.61 -0.72
N VAL A 47 18.93 -12.75 -1.58
CA VAL A 47 17.95 -13.83 -1.53
C VAL A 47 17.77 -14.42 -2.92
N THR A 48 17.40 -15.70 -2.99
CA THR A 48 17.02 -16.33 -4.27
C THR A 48 15.66 -15.82 -4.73
N ALA A 49 15.33 -16.01 -6.02
CA ALA A 49 14.02 -15.65 -6.56
C ALA A 49 12.86 -16.34 -5.81
N ALA A 50 13.02 -17.62 -5.46
CA ALA A 50 12.05 -18.36 -4.66
C ALA A 50 11.93 -17.79 -3.23
N GLY A 51 13.05 -17.41 -2.61
CA GLY A 51 13.06 -16.77 -1.29
C GLY A 51 12.35 -15.41 -1.30
N ARG A 52 12.60 -14.59 -2.33
CA ARG A 52 11.89 -13.32 -2.57
C ARG A 52 10.39 -13.56 -2.70
N ALA A 53 9.95 -14.48 -3.56
CA ALA A 53 8.53 -14.76 -3.77
C ALA A 53 7.82 -15.21 -2.48
N ARG A 54 8.47 -16.07 -1.68
CA ARG A 54 7.96 -16.47 -0.36
C ARG A 54 7.85 -15.29 0.60
N LEU A 55 8.86 -14.41 0.61
CA LEU A 55 8.83 -13.20 1.46
C LEU A 55 7.70 -12.26 1.07
N VAL A 56 7.49 -12.00 -0.23
CA VAL A 56 6.37 -11.17 -0.72
C VAL A 56 5.04 -11.72 -0.18
N ARG A 57 4.77 -13.02 -0.38
CA ARG A 57 3.54 -13.66 0.10
C ARG A 57 3.42 -13.69 1.63
N ALA A 58 4.53 -13.71 2.36
CA ALA A 58 4.51 -13.68 3.82
C ALA A 58 4.25 -12.26 4.35
N VAL A 59 4.79 -11.23 3.69
CA VAL A 59 4.52 -9.82 4.03
C VAL A 59 3.09 -9.42 3.65
N GLU A 60 2.60 -9.87 2.50
CA GLU A 60 1.22 -9.66 2.04
C GLU A 60 0.21 -10.15 3.08
N ARG A 61 0.45 -11.33 3.65
CA ARG A 61 -0.38 -11.92 4.72
C ARG A 61 -0.07 -11.39 6.13
N GLY A 62 0.92 -10.52 6.28
CA GLY A 62 1.35 -9.99 7.57
C GLY A 62 2.00 -11.00 8.52
N HIS A 63 2.51 -12.12 8.01
CA HIS A 63 3.13 -13.19 8.82
C HIS A 63 4.66 -13.08 8.90
N ALA A 64 5.29 -12.27 8.05
CA ALA A 64 6.72 -12.06 8.09
C ALA A 64 7.11 -11.10 9.24
N ALA A 65 8.21 -11.38 9.94
CA ALA A 65 8.78 -10.44 10.91
C ALA A 65 9.20 -9.12 10.23
N GLU A 66 9.55 -9.19 8.94
CA GLU A 66 9.90 -8.05 8.10
C GLU A 66 8.69 -7.17 7.71
N THR A 67 7.44 -7.61 7.93
CA THR A 67 6.23 -6.92 7.43
C THR A 67 6.22 -5.44 7.79
N LYS A 68 6.53 -5.10 9.05
CA LYS A 68 6.58 -3.70 9.51
C LYS A 68 7.52 -2.86 8.65
N ALA A 69 8.76 -3.31 8.48
CA ALA A 69 9.79 -2.56 7.78
C ALA A 69 9.53 -2.46 6.26
N VAL A 70 9.01 -3.53 5.65
CA VAL A 70 8.65 -3.55 4.23
C VAL A 70 7.47 -2.61 3.96
N GLN A 71 6.42 -2.64 4.79
CA GLN A 71 5.25 -1.78 4.59
C GLN A 71 5.58 -0.30 4.85
N LEU A 72 6.45 0.03 5.81
CA LEU A 72 6.99 1.39 5.97
C LEU A 72 7.78 1.83 4.73
N THR A 73 8.59 0.94 4.15
CA THR A 73 9.32 1.21 2.91
C THR A 73 8.36 1.46 1.76
N ARG A 74 7.32 0.65 1.62
CA ARG A 74 6.26 0.80 0.61
C ARG A 74 5.53 2.13 0.76
N ALA A 75 5.13 2.49 1.97
CA ALA A 75 4.44 3.76 2.25
C ALA A 75 5.30 4.97 1.85
N ALA A 76 6.60 4.94 2.16
CA ALA A 76 7.54 5.99 1.75
C ALA A 76 7.65 6.10 0.21
N LEU A 77 7.74 4.97 -0.49
CA LEU A 77 7.83 4.92 -1.95
C LEU A 77 6.56 5.44 -2.62
N LEU A 78 5.38 4.99 -2.16
CA LEU A 78 4.09 5.45 -2.67
C LEU A 78 3.95 6.96 -2.48
N ARG A 79 4.29 7.47 -1.29
CA ARG A 79 4.26 8.90 -1.00
C ARG A 79 5.17 9.70 -1.94
N LYS A 80 6.40 9.22 -2.17
CA LYS A 80 7.35 9.87 -3.10
C LYS A 80 6.89 9.81 -4.56
N ALA A 81 6.14 8.78 -4.95
CA ALA A 81 5.53 8.66 -6.26
C ALA A 81 4.21 9.44 -6.42
N GLY A 82 3.70 10.08 -5.36
CA GLY A 82 2.40 10.78 -5.39
C GLY A 82 1.19 9.83 -5.42
N LEU A 83 1.39 8.56 -5.05
CA LEU A 83 0.34 7.55 -4.97
C LEU A 83 -0.20 7.44 -3.54
N ASP A 84 -1.38 6.83 -3.40
CA ASP A 84 -2.00 6.62 -2.09
C ASP A 84 -1.19 5.64 -1.23
N GLU A 85 -0.61 6.16 -0.16
CA GLU A 85 0.23 5.43 0.78
C GLU A 85 -0.55 4.80 1.93
N ARG A 86 -1.82 5.19 2.13
CA ARG A 86 -2.62 4.82 3.32
C ARG A 86 -2.76 3.30 3.52
N PRO A 87 -2.98 2.48 2.47
CA PRO A 87 -3.05 1.03 2.64
C PRO A 87 -1.74 0.44 3.18
N ALA A 88 -0.58 0.92 2.71
CA ALA A 88 0.71 0.45 3.18
C ALA A 88 1.00 0.93 4.62
N ALA A 89 0.65 2.18 4.95
CA ALA A 89 0.78 2.70 6.31
C ALA A 89 -0.10 1.93 7.31
N ALA A 90 -1.34 1.60 6.92
CA ALA A 90 -2.25 0.78 7.72
C ALA A 90 -1.69 -0.63 7.95
N ALA A 91 -1.18 -1.29 6.90
CA ALA A 91 -0.53 -2.60 7.03
C ALA A 91 0.72 -2.56 7.91
N ALA A 92 1.50 -1.47 7.87
CA ALA A 92 2.62 -1.27 8.79
C ALA A 92 2.16 -1.17 10.25
N ILE A 93 1.08 -0.43 10.53
CA ILE A 93 0.50 -0.31 11.87
C ILE A 93 -0.02 -1.65 12.38
N ALA A 94 -0.71 -2.42 11.52
CA ALA A 94 -1.14 -3.78 11.85
C ALA A 94 0.05 -4.70 12.19
N ALA A 95 1.21 -4.47 11.55
CA ALA A 95 2.47 -5.13 11.87
C ALA A 95 3.24 -4.50 13.05
N GLY A 96 2.62 -3.59 13.81
CA GLY A 96 3.18 -2.99 15.02
C GLY A 96 3.96 -1.68 14.80
N ALA A 97 3.82 -1.01 13.65
CA ALA A 97 4.36 0.34 13.48
C ALA A 97 3.58 1.36 14.31
N THR A 98 4.30 2.29 14.89
CA THR A 98 3.73 3.46 15.57
C THR A 98 3.39 4.56 14.56
N TYR A 99 2.44 5.43 14.91
CA TYR A 99 2.18 6.65 14.12
C TYR A 99 3.39 7.57 14.03
N THR A 100 4.34 7.48 14.97
CA THR A 100 5.62 8.20 14.91
C THR A 100 6.50 7.68 13.77
N GLU A 101 6.67 6.34 13.67
CA GLU A 101 7.42 5.72 12.57
C GLU A 101 6.76 6.02 11.21
N VAL A 102 5.43 5.93 11.14
CA VAL A 102 4.67 6.29 9.93
C VAL A 102 4.88 7.76 9.58
N GLY A 103 4.77 8.68 10.54
CA GLY A 103 5.01 10.11 10.34
C GLY A 103 6.42 10.36 9.79
N ALA A 104 7.43 9.73 10.39
CA ALA A 104 8.82 9.88 9.96
C ALA A 104 9.03 9.47 8.49
N VAL A 105 8.51 8.32 8.05
CA VAL A 105 8.69 7.86 6.66
C VAL A 105 7.85 8.64 5.66
N LEU A 106 6.73 9.23 6.09
CA LEU A 106 5.88 10.06 5.25
C LEU A 106 6.28 11.54 5.24
N GLY A 107 7.28 11.93 6.04
CA GLY A 107 7.73 13.33 6.16
C GLY A 107 6.70 14.23 6.83
N MET A 108 5.99 13.72 7.83
CA MET A 108 4.97 14.45 8.59
C MET A 108 5.03 14.15 10.10
N THR A 109 4.29 14.91 10.89
CA THR A 109 4.22 14.68 12.35
C THR A 109 3.43 13.41 12.68
N GLN A 110 3.62 12.87 13.89
CA GLN A 110 2.85 11.74 14.41
C GLN A 110 1.33 12.02 14.39
N GLN A 111 0.93 13.25 14.75
CA GLN A 111 -0.48 13.67 14.69
C GLN A 111 -1.00 13.71 13.25
N GLY A 112 -0.20 14.21 12.30
CA GLY A 112 -0.53 14.22 10.88
C GLY A 112 -0.71 12.80 10.32
N ALA A 113 0.20 11.88 10.67
CA ALA A 113 0.09 10.48 10.29
C ALA A 113 -1.17 9.82 10.88
N SER A 114 -1.46 10.07 12.16
CA SER A 114 -2.67 9.59 12.83
C SER A 114 -3.94 10.09 12.14
N ALA A 115 -4.05 11.40 11.89
CA ALA A 115 -5.20 12.00 11.22
C ALA A 115 -5.39 11.46 9.79
N ARG A 116 -4.30 11.11 9.10
CA ARG A 116 -4.32 10.60 7.73
C ARG A 116 -4.70 9.12 7.63
N VAL A 117 -4.28 8.28 8.59
CA VAL A 117 -4.44 6.82 8.51
C VAL A 117 -5.66 6.32 9.29
N ARG A 118 -6.04 6.96 10.41
CA ARG A 118 -7.20 6.51 11.21
C ARG A 118 -8.52 6.42 10.43
N PRO A 119 -8.89 7.37 9.56
CA PRO A 119 -10.12 7.26 8.78
C PRO A 119 -10.12 6.06 7.84
N TYR A 120 -8.95 5.74 7.26
CA TYR A 120 -8.78 4.57 6.40
C TYR A 120 -8.95 3.26 7.18
N LEU A 121 -8.34 3.16 8.37
CA LEU A 121 -8.53 2.01 9.25
C LEU A 121 -10.00 1.83 9.67
N ALA A 122 -10.69 2.92 9.99
CA ALA A 122 -12.12 2.86 10.33
C ALA A 122 -12.99 2.37 9.17
N ALA A 123 -12.70 2.80 7.94
CA ALA A 123 -13.39 2.33 6.75
C ALA A 123 -13.20 0.82 6.53
N LEU A 124 -11.97 0.32 6.67
CA LEU A 124 -11.69 -1.13 6.56
C LEU A 124 -12.45 -1.96 7.59
N SER A 125 -12.56 -1.48 8.83
CA SER A 125 -13.33 -2.18 9.86
C SER A 125 -14.82 -2.21 9.54
N ALA A 126 -15.38 -1.12 9.01
CA ALA A 126 -16.78 -1.05 8.62
C ALA A 126 -17.11 -1.97 7.44
N GLU A 127 -16.19 -2.13 6.48
CA GLU A 127 -16.35 -3.04 5.34
C GLU A 127 -16.28 -4.52 5.77
N GLY A 128 -15.50 -4.84 6.80
CA GLY A 128 -15.38 -6.20 7.34
C GLY A 128 -16.55 -6.68 8.22
N GLU A 129 -17.41 -5.77 8.70
CA GLU A 129 -18.61 -6.11 9.51
C GLU A 129 -19.85 -6.44 8.65
N VAL A 130 -19.77 -6.31 7.32
CA VAL A 130 -20.90 -6.51 6.39
C VAL A 130 -20.84 -7.88 5.66
N THR A 131 -19.93 -8.76 6.05
CA THR A 131 -19.82 -10.16 5.57
C THR A 131 -20.03 -11.16 6.69
#